data_AF-A0A1X7SLS5-F1
#
_entry.id   AF-A0A1X7SLS5-F1
#
_cell.length_a   1.000
_cell.length_b   1.000
_cell.length_c   1.000
_cell.angle_alpha   90.00
_cell.angle_beta   90.00
_cell.angle_gamma   90.00
#
_symmetry.space_group_name_H-M   'P 1'
#
loop_
_entity.id
_entity.type
_entity.pdbx_description
1 polymer ?
#
loop_
_entity_poly.entity_id
_entity_poly.type
_entity_poly.pdbx_seq_one_letter_code
_entity_poly.pdbx_strand_id
1 'polypeptide(L)'
;MVMELEELTLEVKKVDDSLTRLEQKIANLQQEKIKLEDRKNLLVSQIESLHELRSMQDKASDWETMTFPWSQILLTTLNSVFKIESFRPLQLPCINALMSKRD
;
A
#
# COMPACT_ATOMS: atom_id res chain seq x y z
N MET A 1 64.05 -8.90 -22.47
CA MET A 1 64.04 -7.46 -22.12
C MET A 1 63.08 -6.60 -22.95
N VAL A 2 63.32 -6.26 -24.23
CA VAL A 2 62.36 -5.39 -24.98
C VAL A 2 61.02 -6.10 -25.26
N MET A 3 61.05 -7.37 -25.70
CA MET A 3 59.82 -8.18 -25.89
C MET A 3 59.01 -8.39 -24.61
N GLU A 4 59.69 -8.49 -23.46
CA GLU A 4 59.07 -8.69 -22.14
C GLU A 4 58.27 -7.45 -21.70
N LEU A 5 58.77 -6.26 -22.04
CA LEU A 5 58.10 -5.01 -21.74
C LEU A 5 56.82 -4.86 -22.58
N GLU A 6 56.89 -5.16 -23.88
CA GLU A 6 55.72 -5.14 -24.77
C GLU A 6 54.64 -6.11 -24.32
N GLU A 7 55.02 -7.35 -23.97
CA GLU A 7 54.07 -8.37 -23.50
C GLU A 7 53.36 -7.94 -22.21
N LEU A 8 54.11 -7.39 -21.25
CA LEU A 8 53.55 -6.82 -20.01
C LEU A 8 52.60 -5.64 -20.28
N THR A 9 52.96 -4.72 -21.18
CA THR A 9 52.08 -3.58 -21.52
C THR A 9 50.78 -4.03 -22.18
N LEU A 10 50.83 -5.10 -22.98
CA LEU A 10 49.66 -5.65 -23.63
C LEU A 10 48.74 -6.34 -22.62
N GLU A 11 49.31 -7.03 -21.63
CA GLU A 11 48.54 -7.65 -20.56
C GLU A 11 47.89 -6.61 -19.64
N VAL A 12 48.62 -5.54 -19.26
CA VAL A 12 48.04 -4.40 -18.52
C VAL A 12 46.84 -3.83 -19.26
N LYS A 13 46.97 -3.61 -20.58
CA LYS A 13 45.86 -3.09 -21.39
C LYS A 13 44.63 -4.01 -21.39
N LYS A 14 44.82 -5.33 -21.47
CA LYS A 14 43.70 -6.28 -21.37
C LYS A 14 43.02 -6.24 -19.99
N VAL A 15 43.81 -6.09 -18.94
CA VAL A 15 43.29 -5.96 -17.56
C VAL A 15 42.49 -4.67 -17.43
N ASP A 16 43.00 -3.54 -17.93
CA ASP A 16 42.30 -2.25 -17.93
C ASP A 16 40.98 -2.30 -18.72
N ASP A 17 40.98 -2.93 -19.90
CA ASP A 17 39.77 -3.13 -20.70
C ASP A 17 38.75 -3.99 -19.93
N SER A 18 39.21 -5.00 -19.19
CA SER A 18 38.35 -5.88 -18.40
C SER A 18 37.78 -5.16 -17.17
N LEU A 19 38.59 -4.34 -16.50
CA LEU A 19 38.15 -3.48 -15.39
C LEU A 19 37.09 -2.49 -15.87
N THR A 20 37.33 -1.82 -16.98
CA THR A 20 36.39 -0.85 -17.57
C THR A 20 35.03 -1.50 -17.87
N ARG A 21 35.04 -2.71 -18.44
CA ARG A 21 33.80 -3.48 -18.70
C ARG A 21 33.08 -3.85 -17.41
N LEU A 22 33.82 -4.22 -16.37
CA LEU A 22 33.26 -4.56 -15.06
C LEU A 22 32.61 -3.33 -14.42
N GLU A 23 33.28 -2.17 -14.47
CA GLU A 23 32.76 -0.90 -13.96
C GLU A 23 31.47 -0.48 -14.66
N GLN A 24 31.40 -0.61 -15.98
CA GLN A 24 30.17 -0.37 -16.73
C GLN A 24 29.03 -1.30 -16.29
N LYS A 25 29.33 -2.58 -16.05
CA LYS A 25 28.33 -3.53 -15.56
C LYS A 25 27.84 -3.19 -14.16
N ILE A 26 28.74 -2.76 -13.28
CA ILE A 26 28.38 -2.29 -11.93
C ILE A 26 27.47 -1.06 -12.02
N ALA A 27 27.81 -0.08 -12.86
CA ALA A 27 26.99 1.11 -13.05
C ALA A 27 25.57 0.76 -13.54
N ASN A 28 25.46 -0.16 -14.50
CA ASN A 28 24.17 -0.62 -15.00
C ASN A 28 23.33 -1.32 -13.92
N LEU A 29 23.96 -2.20 -13.13
CA LEU A 29 23.29 -2.88 -12.02
C LEU A 29 22.84 -1.91 -10.92
N GLN A 30 23.62 -0.86 -10.65
CA GLN A 30 23.24 0.20 -9.72
C GLN A 30 22.01 0.97 -10.21
N GLN A 31 21.96 1.31 -11.50
CA GLN A 31 20.78 1.96 -12.08
C GLN A 31 19.54 1.07 -12.02
N GLU A 32 19.69 -0.23 -12.29
CA GLU A 32 18.59 -1.19 -12.19
C GLU A 32 18.09 -1.34 -10.75
N LYS A 33 19.01 -1.39 -9.78
CA LYS A 33 18.68 -1.39 -8.35
C LYS A 33 17.82 -0.18 -7.98
N ILE A 34 18.22 1.03 -8.38
CA ILE A 34 17.46 2.26 -8.09
C ILE A 34 16.04 2.16 -8.65
N LYS A 35 15.88 1.73 -9.92
CA LYS A 35 14.56 1.55 -10.53
C LYS A 35 13.69 0.55 -9.77
N LEU A 36 14.27 -0.55 -9.30
CA LEU A 36 13.55 -1.55 -8.51
C LEU A 36 13.15 -1.03 -7.12
N GLU A 37 14.01 -0.23 -6.47
CA GLU A 37 13.71 0.43 -5.21
C GLU A 37 12.56 1.44 -5.36
N ASP A 38 12.58 2.27 -6.41
CA ASP A 38 11.48 3.20 -6.71
C ASP A 38 10.18 2.46 -6.98
N ARG A 39 10.24 1.37 -7.76
CA ARG A 39 9.06 0.55 -8.05
C ARG A 39 8.51 -0.10 -6.79
N LYS A 40 9.38 -0.60 -5.91
CA LYS A 40 8.99 -1.17 -4.62
C LYS A 40 8.29 -0.12 -3.75
N ASN A 41 8.86 1.07 -3.62
CA ASN A 41 8.29 2.15 -2.80
C ASN A 41 6.90 2.58 -3.30
N LEU A 42 6.73 2.69 -4.63
CA LEU A 42 5.44 2.98 -5.23
C LEU A 42 4.40 1.89 -4.90
N LEU A 43 4.78 0.61 -5.01
CA LEU A 43 3.87 -0.49 -4.70
C LEU A 43 3.49 -0.52 -3.22
N VAL A 44 4.43 -0.25 -2.31
CA VAL A 44 4.15 -0.15 -0.87
C VAL A 44 3.14 0.96 -0.60
N SER A 45 3.36 2.16 -1.16
CA SER A 45 2.41 3.28 -1.01
C SER A 45 1.02 2.96 -1.56
N GLN A 46 0.93 2.23 -2.67
CA GLN A 46 -0.36 1.78 -3.21
C GLN A 46 -1.05 0.77 -2.28
N ILE A 47 -0.31 -0.16 -1.70
CA ILE A 47 -0.85 -1.13 -0.74
C ILE A 47 -1.37 -0.42 0.51
N GLU A 48 -0.62 0.53 1.06
CA GLU A 48 -1.03 1.33 2.21
C GLU A 48 -2.32 2.11 1.91
N SER A 49 -2.37 2.78 0.76
CA SER A 49 -3.58 3.52 0.32
C SER A 49 -4.81 2.62 0.20
N LEU A 50 -4.64 1.41 -0.35
CA LEU A 50 -5.73 0.43 -0.46
C LEU A 50 -6.15 -0.10 0.91
N HIS A 51 -5.21 -0.28 1.85
CA HIS A 51 -5.52 -0.71 3.20
C HIS A 51 -6.28 0.37 3.98
N GLU A 52 -5.92 1.64 3.81
CA GLU A 52 -6.65 2.78 4.37
C GLU A 52 -8.08 2.86 3.81
N LEU A 53 -8.23 2.78 2.48
CA LEU A 53 -9.55 2.75 1.83
C LEU A 53 -10.41 1.59 2.34
N ARG A 54 -9.83 0.39 2.46
CA ARG A 54 -10.52 -0.77 3.01
C ARG A 54 -10.90 -0.55 4.48
N SER A 55 -10.00 -0.01 5.30
CA SER A 55 -10.31 0.30 6.70
C SER A 55 -11.44 1.33 6.83
N MET A 56 -11.48 2.34 5.96
CA MET A 56 -12.58 3.30 5.91
C MET A 56 -13.89 2.63 5.49
N GLN A 57 -13.85 1.74 4.50
CA GLN A 57 -15.03 1.01 4.03
C GLN A 57 -15.55 0.02 5.08
N ASP A 58 -14.65 -0.71 5.75
CA ASP A 58 -15.00 -1.64 6.84
C ASP A 58 -15.63 -0.87 8.02
N LYS A 59 -15.05 0.27 8.40
CA LYS A 59 -15.66 1.17 9.41
C LYS A 59 -17.03 1.70 9.00
N ALA A 60 -17.23 2.03 7.72
CA ALA A 60 -18.54 2.46 7.22
C ALA A 60 -19.56 1.30 7.26
N SER A 61 -19.12 0.10 6.90
CA SER A 61 -19.93 -1.12 6.89
C SER A 61 -20.34 -1.56 8.30
N ASP A 62 -19.49 -1.38 9.31
CA ASP A 62 -19.77 -1.79 10.69
C ASP A 62 -21.03 -1.10 11.26
N TRP A 63 -21.23 0.18 10.92
CA TRP A 63 -22.35 0.98 11.42
C TRP A 63 -23.66 0.75 10.67
N GLU A 64 -23.61 0.21 9.45
CA GLU A 64 -24.80 -0.15 8.67
C GLU A 64 -25.47 -1.46 9.13
N THR A 65 -24.87 -2.16 10.10
CA THR A 65 -25.40 -3.43 10.60
C THR A 65 -26.51 -3.26 11.65
N MET A 66 -27.45 -4.21 11.69
CA MET A 66 -28.48 -4.34 12.75
C MET A 66 -28.13 -5.39 13.80
N THR A 67 -26.84 -5.65 14.03
CA THR A 67 -26.36 -6.67 14.98
C THR A 67 -26.15 -6.12 16.39
N PHE A 68 -26.35 -4.81 16.59
CA PHE A 68 -26.20 -4.17 17.91
C PHE A 68 -27.32 -4.58 18.88
N PRO A 69 -27.06 -4.61 20.21
CA PRO A 69 -28.06 -5.00 21.21
C PRO A 69 -29.34 -4.16 21.21
N TRP A 70 -29.27 -2.90 20.77
CA TRP A 70 -30.41 -1.98 20.70
C TRP A 70 -31.19 -2.05 19.38
N SER A 71 -30.73 -2.81 18.38
CA SER A 71 -31.32 -2.83 17.03
C SER A 71 -32.80 -3.23 17.05
N GLN A 72 -33.17 -4.20 17.88
CA GLN A 72 -34.57 -4.64 18.02
C GLN A 72 -35.47 -3.55 18.61
N ILE A 73 -34.99 -2.84 19.64
CA ILE A 73 -35.71 -1.73 20.27
C ILE A 73 -35.82 -0.57 19.27
N LEU A 74 -34.77 -0.35 18.48
CA LEU A 74 -34.74 0.69 17.45
C LEU A 74 -35.81 0.47 16.38
N LEU A 75 -35.89 -0.74 15.81
CA LEU A 75 -36.91 -1.14 14.84
C LEU A 75 -38.33 -1.06 15.42
N THR A 76 -38.49 -1.45 16.68
CA THR A 76 -39.78 -1.40 17.36
C THR A 76 -40.22 0.06 17.51
N THR A 77 -39.33 0.94 17.96
CA THR A 77 -39.62 2.37 18.13
C THR A 77 -39.91 3.06 16.80
N LEU A 78 -39.16 2.70 15.76
CA LEU A 78 -39.33 3.20 14.39
C LEU A 78 -40.76 2.97 13.88
N ASN A 79 -41.26 1.75 14.02
CA ASN A 79 -42.57 1.35 13.53
C ASN A 79 -43.71 1.69 14.50
N SER A 80 -43.49 1.61 15.82
CA SER A 80 -44.56 1.80 16.81
C SER A 80 -44.80 3.27 17.17
N VAL A 81 -43.73 4.08 17.27
CA VAL A 81 -43.80 5.48 17.69
C VAL A 81 -43.73 6.41 16.49
N PHE A 82 -42.70 6.26 15.66
CA PHE A 82 -42.45 7.18 14.54
C PHE A 82 -43.25 6.84 13.28
N LYS A 83 -43.84 5.65 13.21
CA LYS A 83 -44.68 5.19 12.08
C LYS A 83 -43.97 5.30 10.72
N ILE A 84 -42.66 5.05 10.69
CA ILE A 84 -41.86 5.04 9.47
C ILE A 84 -41.34 3.62 9.21
N GLU A 85 -41.35 3.21 7.94
CA GLU A 85 -41.10 1.82 7.54
C GLU A 85 -39.61 1.46 7.52
N SER A 86 -38.75 2.43 7.20
CA SER A 86 -37.31 2.21 7.08
C SER A 86 -36.51 3.49 7.35
N PHE A 87 -35.24 3.31 7.69
CA PHE A 87 -34.28 4.41 7.81
C PHE A 87 -33.87 4.92 6.42
N ARG A 88 -33.78 6.23 6.27
CA ARG A 88 -33.13 6.85 5.11
C ARG A 88 -31.62 6.58 5.15
N PRO A 89 -30.91 6.69 4.00
CA PRO A 89 -29.46 6.53 3.96
C PRO A 89 -28.77 7.33 5.08
N LEU A 90 -27.75 6.74 5.71
CA LEU A 90 -26.96 7.29 6.82
C LEU A 90 -27.67 7.45 8.18
N GLN A 91 -28.99 7.35 8.28
CA GLN A 91 -29.68 7.49 9.58
C GLN A 91 -29.35 6.34 10.55
N LEU A 92 -29.37 5.10 10.05
CA LEU A 92 -29.04 3.92 10.86
C LEU A 92 -27.58 3.94 11.35
N PRO A 93 -26.56 4.18 10.49
CA PRO A 93 -25.18 4.37 10.92
C PRO A 93 -24.99 5.45 11.98
N CYS A 94 -25.64 6.61 11.80
CA CYS A 94 -25.52 7.72 12.75
C CYS A 94 -26.07 7.36 14.13
N ILE A 95 -27.21 6.66 14.17
CA ILE A 95 -27.81 6.19 15.42
C ILE A 95 -26.93 5.12 16.07
N ASN A 96 -26.41 4.16 15.30
CA ASN A 96 -25.55 3.11 15.83
C ASN A 96 -24.23 3.67 16.39
N ALA A 97 -23.60 4.62 15.69
CA ALA A 97 -22.41 5.32 16.16
C ALA A 97 -22.70 6.04 17.49
N LEU A 98 -23.76 6.84 17.54
CA LEU A 98 -24.19 7.58 18.73
C LEU A 98 -24.47 6.66 19.93
N MET A 99 -25.22 5.58 19.70
CA MET A 99 -25.61 4.63 20.74
C MET A 99 -24.44 3.79 21.25
N SER A 100 -23.40 3.59 20.44
CA SER A 100 -22.18 2.88 20.84
C SER A 100 -21.27 3.67 21.77
N LYS A 101 -21.46 5.00 21.87
CA LYS A 101 -20.60 5.93 22.63
C LYS A 101 -19.11 5.88 22.23
N ARG A 102 -18.81 5.45 21.01
CA ARG A 102 -17.48 5.54 20.41
C ARG A 102 -17.46 6.80 19.55
N ASP A 103 -16.54 7.71 19.86
CA ASP A 103 -16.27 8.94 19.09
C ASP A 103 -15.10 8.67 18.14
#